data_AF-A0A1I8FW60-F1
#
_entry.id   AF-A0A1I8FW60-F1
#
_cell.length_a   1.000
_cell.length_b   1.000
_cell.length_c   1.000
_cell.angle_alpha   90.00
_cell.angle_beta   90.00
_cell.angle_gamma   90.00
#
_symmetry.space_group_name_H-M   'P 1'
#
loop_
_entity.id
_entity.type
_entity.pdbx_description
1 polymer ?
#
loop_
_entity_poly.entity_id
_entity_poly.type
_entity_poly.pdbx_seq_one_letter_code
_entity_poly.pdbx_strand_id
1 'polypeptide(L)'
;MLLDALAVEIPGDPRGGAKLMLSILDCLPPVNQETLVAILDHLKRVALRSDANKMTLDQLATCLGPLLLYPSPDSARIMEASFLQLGRMSHVLQYILDIWVQSDTPPQPRRGSGASRRSNSSAAAAHRRARSAGSRSHSNDRRSYHGDTDRV
;
A
#
# COMPACT_ATOMS: atom_id res chain seq x y z
N MET A 1 14.71 -13.50 -17.80
CA MET A 1 15.09 -12.84 -16.54
C MET A 1 13.87 -12.60 -15.65
N LEU A 2 13.04 -11.56 -15.87
CA LEU A 2 11.92 -11.24 -14.97
C LEU A 2 10.83 -12.31 -14.91
N LEU A 3 10.42 -12.86 -16.06
CA LEU A 3 9.42 -13.95 -16.14
C LEU A 3 9.93 -15.27 -15.54
N ASP A 4 11.25 -15.51 -15.56
CA ASP A 4 11.86 -16.71 -14.96
C ASP A 4 11.88 -16.61 -13.42
N ALA A 5 12.05 -15.40 -12.87
CA ALA A 5 12.00 -15.19 -11.42
C ALA A 5 10.62 -15.51 -10.81
N LEU A 6 9.55 -15.47 -11.62
CA LEU A 6 8.21 -15.93 -11.24
C LEU A 6 7.99 -17.43 -11.46
N ALA A 7 8.80 -18.09 -12.28
CA ALA A 7 8.82 -19.55 -12.33
C ALA A 7 9.50 -20.13 -11.06
N VAL A 8 10.32 -19.33 -10.37
CA VAL A 8 10.90 -19.63 -9.06
C VAL A 8 9.98 -19.17 -7.91
N GLU A 9 8.70 -19.56 -7.97
CA GLU A 9 7.84 -19.55 -6.78
C GLU A 9 8.38 -20.56 -5.76
N ILE A 10 9.18 -20.07 -4.80
CA ILE A 10 9.69 -20.90 -3.70
C ILE A 10 8.51 -21.31 -2.81
N PRO A 11 8.18 -22.62 -2.70
CA PRO A 11 7.04 -23.04 -1.89
C PRO A 11 7.28 -22.71 -0.42
N GLY A 12 6.53 -21.73 0.10
CA GLY A 12 6.61 -21.30 1.50
C GLY A 12 7.32 -19.96 1.76
N ASP A 13 7.92 -19.29 0.76
CA ASP A 13 8.44 -17.92 0.94
C ASP A 13 8.01 -16.94 -0.17
N PRO A 14 6.77 -16.42 -0.11
CA PRO A 14 6.30 -15.36 -1.01
C PRO A 14 6.99 -13.99 -0.79
N ARG A 15 7.96 -13.88 0.13
CA ARG A 15 8.78 -12.67 0.34
C ARG A 15 10.20 -12.82 -0.22
N GLY A 16 10.69 -14.04 -0.43
CA GLY A 16 11.95 -14.34 -1.12
C GLY A 16 11.87 -13.99 -2.60
N GLY A 17 10.83 -14.47 -3.30
CA GLY A 17 10.58 -14.14 -4.71
C GLY A 17 10.41 -12.64 -4.95
N ALA A 18 9.74 -11.94 -4.03
CA ALA A 18 9.56 -10.48 -4.05
C ALA A 18 10.89 -9.72 -4.12
N LYS A 19 11.88 -10.09 -3.29
CA LYS A 19 13.20 -9.45 -3.29
C LYS A 19 13.97 -9.70 -4.58
N LEU A 20 13.94 -10.93 -5.09
CA LEU A 20 14.57 -11.27 -6.37
C LEU A 20 13.95 -10.45 -7.50
N MET A 21 12.61 -10.41 -7.57
CA MET A 21 11.90 -9.69 -8.63
C MET A 21 12.18 -8.17 -8.59
N LEU A 22 12.18 -7.54 -7.41
CA LEU A 22 12.58 -6.13 -7.28
C LEU A 22 14.05 -5.91 -7.71
N SER A 23 14.97 -6.78 -7.29
CA SER A 23 16.39 -6.67 -7.70
C SER A 23 16.62 -6.82 -9.21
N ILE A 24 15.69 -7.45 -9.95
CA ILE A 24 15.72 -7.51 -11.41
C ILE A 24 15.25 -6.18 -12.02
N LEU A 25 14.34 -5.44 -11.37
CA LEU A 25 13.97 -4.09 -11.78
C LEU A 25 15.10 -3.09 -11.54
N ASP A 26 15.92 -3.29 -10.50
CA ASP A 26 17.13 -2.49 -10.24
C ASP A 26 18.25 -2.70 -11.29
N CYS A 27 18.16 -3.75 -12.11
CA CYS A 27 19.06 -4.00 -13.24
C CYS A 27 18.61 -3.31 -14.55
N LEU A 28 17.53 -2.51 -14.54
CA LEU A 28 17.08 -1.76 -15.71
C LEU A 28 18.02 -0.58 -16.02
N PRO A 29 18.08 -0.11 -17.29
CA PRO A 29 18.74 1.16 -17.61
C PRO A 29 18.16 2.30 -16.76
N PRO A 30 18.97 3.26 -16.26
CA PRO A 30 18.52 4.22 -15.24
C PRO A 30 17.23 4.99 -15.60
N VAL A 31 17.08 5.42 -16.85
CA VAL A 31 15.88 6.12 -17.33
C VAL A 31 14.63 5.23 -17.25
N ASN A 32 14.77 3.93 -17.53
CA ASN A 32 13.68 2.95 -17.44
C ASN A 32 13.34 2.65 -15.97
N GLN A 33 14.34 2.55 -15.09
CA GLN A 33 14.15 2.34 -13.65
C GLN A 33 13.37 3.52 -13.04
N GLU A 34 13.84 4.75 -13.22
CA GLU A 34 13.18 5.97 -12.73
C GLU A 34 11.74 6.10 -13.25
N THR A 35 11.52 5.83 -14.54
CA THR A 35 10.20 5.85 -15.15
C THR A 35 9.28 4.79 -14.54
N LEU A 36 9.78 3.58 -14.31
CA LEU A 36 9.00 2.49 -13.71
C LEU A 36 8.65 2.79 -12.25
N VAL A 37 9.59 3.30 -11.44
CA VAL A 37 9.35 3.73 -10.06
C VAL A 37 8.23 4.79 -10.01
N ALA A 38 8.31 5.83 -10.85
CA ALA A 38 7.30 6.87 -10.91
C ALA A 38 5.90 6.33 -11.32
N ILE A 39 5.85 5.33 -12.20
CA ILE A 39 4.62 4.62 -12.57
C ILE A 39 4.09 3.81 -11.38
N LEU A 40 4.91 2.99 -10.72
CA LEU A 40 4.48 2.15 -9.59
C LEU A 40 3.95 3.01 -8.42
N ASP A 41 4.59 4.14 -8.12
CA ASP A 41 4.12 5.11 -7.12
C ASP A 41 2.81 5.81 -7.53
N HIS A 42 2.58 6.03 -8.82
CA HIS A 42 1.29 6.49 -9.30
C HIS A 42 0.20 5.41 -9.11
N LEU A 43 0.46 4.18 -9.56
CA LEU A 43 -0.49 3.08 -9.48
C LEU A 43 -0.83 2.70 -8.03
N LYS A 44 0.12 2.75 -7.11
CA LYS A 44 -0.10 2.63 -5.65
C LYS A 44 -1.15 3.63 -5.16
N ARG A 45 -0.99 4.92 -5.49
CA ARG A 45 -1.94 5.98 -5.11
C ARG A 45 -3.32 5.81 -5.74
N VAL A 46 -3.39 5.26 -6.96
CA VAL A 46 -4.65 4.93 -7.64
C VAL A 46 -5.35 3.76 -6.93
N ALA A 47 -4.64 2.67 -6.64
CA ALA A 47 -5.18 1.50 -5.94
C ALA A 47 -5.66 1.82 -4.51
N LEU A 48 -4.96 2.69 -3.80
CA LEU A 48 -5.36 3.18 -2.46
C LEU A 48 -6.64 4.03 -2.47
N ARG A 49 -7.14 4.43 -3.65
CA ARG A 49 -8.42 5.13 -3.86
C ARG A 49 -9.45 4.26 -4.62
N SER A 50 -9.30 2.94 -4.56
CA SER A 50 -10.19 1.95 -5.19
C SER A 50 -11.64 2.02 -4.68
N ASP A 51 -11.85 2.54 -3.48
CA ASP A 51 -13.16 2.86 -2.92
C ASP A 51 -13.90 3.94 -3.76
N ALA A 52 -13.17 4.93 -4.27
CA ALA A 52 -13.71 6.03 -5.08
C ALA A 52 -13.65 5.76 -6.59
N ASN A 53 -12.50 5.34 -7.11
CA ASN A 53 -12.26 5.18 -8.55
C ASN A 53 -12.62 3.78 -9.11
N LYS A 54 -12.93 2.82 -8.24
CA LYS A 54 -13.29 1.43 -8.58
C LYS A 54 -12.24 0.65 -9.37
N MET A 55 -10.97 1.05 -9.31
CA MET A 55 -9.84 0.33 -9.88
C MET A 55 -9.01 -0.35 -8.77
N THR A 56 -9.13 -1.67 -8.66
CA THR A 56 -8.31 -2.50 -7.78
C THR A 56 -6.90 -2.71 -8.35
N LEU A 57 -5.97 -3.19 -7.51
CA LEU A 57 -4.65 -3.66 -7.94
C LEU A 57 -4.71 -4.64 -9.12
N ASP A 58 -5.66 -5.58 -9.06
CA ASP A 58 -5.90 -6.60 -10.08
C ASP A 58 -6.32 -6.01 -11.43
N GLN A 59 -7.22 -5.02 -11.42
CA GLN A 59 -7.66 -4.33 -12.64
C GLN A 59 -6.56 -3.48 -13.25
N LEU A 60 -5.80 -2.73 -12.42
CA LEU A 60 -4.65 -1.96 -12.87
C LEU A 60 -3.59 -2.87 -13.49
N ALA A 61 -3.28 -3.99 -12.83
CA ALA A 61 -2.34 -4.98 -13.32
C ALA A 61 -2.80 -5.65 -14.62
N THR A 62 -4.09 -5.97 -14.72
CA THR A 62 -4.70 -6.56 -15.93
C THR A 62 -4.59 -5.64 -17.15
N CYS A 63 -4.80 -4.34 -16.98
CA CYS A 63 -4.71 -3.38 -18.08
C CYS A 63 -3.26 -2.99 -18.42
N LEU A 64 -2.38 -2.86 -17.42
CA LEU A 64 -1.05 -2.26 -17.60
C LEU A 64 0.09 -3.28 -17.67
N GLY A 65 -0.08 -4.49 -17.13
CA GLY A 65 0.93 -5.55 -17.17
C GLY A 65 1.41 -5.84 -18.59
N PRO A 66 0.50 -6.06 -19.55
CA PRO A 66 0.85 -6.20 -20.96
C PRO A 66 1.55 -4.98 -21.57
N LEU A 67 1.20 -3.76 -21.13
CA LEU A 67 1.77 -2.54 -21.71
C LEU A 67 3.18 -2.24 -21.20
N LEU A 68 3.48 -2.63 -19.96
CA LEU A 68 4.77 -2.37 -19.30
C LEU A 68 5.77 -3.53 -19.44
N LEU A 69 5.29 -4.78 -19.57
CA LEU A 69 6.12 -5.98 -19.42
C LEU A 69 6.12 -6.91 -20.65
N TYR A 70 5.41 -6.58 -21.73
CA TYR A 70 5.50 -7.37 -22.96
C TYR A 70 6.91 -7.23 -23.57
N PRO A 71 7.59 -8.34 -23.92
CA PRO A 71 8.96 -8.30 -24.44
C PRO A 71 9.02 -7.58 -25.79
N SER A 72 10.18 -7.01 -26.13
CA SER A 72 10.37 -6.40 -27.46
C SER A 72 10.08 -7.43 -28.57
N PRO A 73 9.70 -6.99 -29.79
CA PRO A 73 9.41 -7.92 -30.89
C PRO A 73 10.55 -8.92 -31.18
N ASP A 74 11.80 -8.52 -30.98
CA ASP A 74 12.97 -9.37 -31.19
C ASP A 74 13.18 -10.36 -30.03
N SER A 75 12.97 -9.92 -28.78
CA SER A 75 12.96 -10.81 -27.62
C SER A 75 11.80 -11.82 -27.68
N ALA A 76 10.61 -11.40 -28.13
CA ALA A 76 9.44 -12.25 -28.23
C ALA A 76 9.65 -13.42 -29.21
N ARG A 77 10.36 -13.20 -30.33
CA ARG A 77 10.65 -14.24 -31.34
C ARG A 77 11.48 -15.41 -30.83
N ILE A 78 12.28 -15.20 -29.78
CA ILE A 78 13.19 -16.21 -29.20
C ILE A 78 12.68 -16.79 -27.87
N MET A 79 11.51 -16.35 -27.40
CA MET A 79 10.89 -16.83 -26.16
C MET A 79 9.84 -17.90 -26.44
N GLU A 80 9.66 -18.83 -25.51
CA GLU A 80 8.59 -19.82 -25.58
C GLU A 80 7.22 -19.12 -25.48
N ALA A 81 6.25 -19.56 -26.31
CA ALA A 81 4.90 -18.98 -26.35
C ALA A 81 4.15 -19.04 -25.00
N SER A 82 4.56 -19.93 -24.08
CA SER A 82 4.02 -20.01 -22.72
C SER A 82 4.42 -18.81 -21.84
N PHE A 83 5.53 -18.12 -22.12
CA PHE A 83 5.95 -16.89 -21.43
C PHE A 83 5.31 -15.63 -22.02
N LEU A 84 4.89 -15.67 -23.29
CA LEU A 84 4.26 -14.55 -24.01
C LEU A 84 2.77 -14.34 -23.67
N GLN A 85 2.25 -15.08 -22.68
CA GLN A 85 0.86 -15.01 -22.26
C GLN A 85 0.57 -13.69 -21.53
N LEU A 86 -0.36 -12.90 -22.07
CA LEU A 86 -0.76 -11.62 -21.48
C LEU A 86 -1.18 -11.73 -20.00
N GLY A 87 -1.90 -12.80 -19.63
CA GLY A 87 -2.28 -13.05 -18.24
C GLY A 87 -1.08 -13.25 -17.29
N ARG A 88 0.06 -13.78 -17.77
CA ARG A 88 1.29 -13.81 -16.95
C ARG A 88 1.81 -12.41 -16.69
N MET A 89 1.81 -11.53 -17.70
CA MET A 89 2.28 -10.14 -17.56
C MET A 89 1.40 -9.35 -16.58
N SER A 90 0.09 -9.58 -16.61
CA SER A 90 -0.83 -9.07 -15.59
C SER A 90 -0.46 -9.56 -14.19
N HIS A 91 -0.25 -10.87 -14.02
CA HIS A 91 0.14 -11.46 -12.72
C HIS A 91 1.52 -10.95 -12.23
N VAL A 92 2.50 -10.76 -13.13
CA VAL A 92 3.80 -10.15 -12.79
C VAL A 92 3.58 -8.77 -12.17
N LEU A 93 2.85 -7.89 -12.87
CA LEU A 93 2.64 -6.52 -12.42
C LEU A 93 1.78 -6.48 -11.15
N GLN A 94 0.81 -7.37 -11.01
CA GLN A 94 -0.01 -7.51 -9.79
C GLN A 94 0.87 -7.82 -8.58
N TYR A 95 1.79 -8.79 -8.71
CA TYR A 95 2.70 -9.17 -7.64
C TYR A 95 3.71 -8.06 -7.32
N ILE A 96 4.28 -7.38 -8.33
CA ILE A 96 5.13 -6.19 -8.14
C ILE A 96 4.38 -5.11 -7.34
N LEU A 97 3.16 -4.77 -7.76
CA LEU A 97 2.37 -3.72 -7.13
C LEU A 97 1.90 -4.08 -5.71
N ASP A 98 1.59 -5.35 -5.43
CA ASP A 98 1.23 -5.79 -4.07
C ASP A 98 2.40 -5.59 -3.10
N ILE A 99 3.62 -5.95 -3.50
CA ILE A 99 4.85 -5.68 -2.75
C ILE A 99 5.07 -4.17 -2.60
N TRP A 100 4.87 -3.41 -3.69
CA TRP A 100 5.06 -1.96 -3.72
C TRP A 100 4.07 -1.20 -2.84
N VAL A 101 2.85 -1.69 -2.67
CA VAL A 101 1.85 -1.12 -1.75
C VAL A 101 2.24 -1.41 -0.29
N GLN A 102 2.69 -2.64 0.01
CA GLN A 102 3.08 -3.07 1.37
C GLN A 102 4.33 -2.37 1.92
N SER A 103 5.17 -1.75 1.09
CA SER A 103 6.42 -1.11 1.52
C SER A 103 6.23 0.07 2.49
N ASP A 104 5.08 0.76 2.46
CA ASP A 104 4.79 1.94 3.30
C ASP A 104 3.98 1.62 4.57
N THR A 105 3.49 0.38 4.76
CA THR A 105 2.75 0.07 5.99
C THR A 105 3.68 0.12 7.20
N PRO A 106 3.42 0.99 8.21
CA PRO A 106 4.20 1.00 9.44
C PRO A 106 4.16 -0.39 10.09
N PRO A 107 5.26 -0.87 10.68
CA PRO A 107 5.29 -2.17 11.33
C PRO A 107 4.25 -2.19 12.46
N GLN A 108 3.13 -2.87 12.24
CA GLN A 108 2.10 -3.14 13.24
C GLN A 108 2.79 -3.63 14.52
N PRO A 109 2.62 -2.97 15.68
CA PRO A 109 3.21 -3.44 16.91
C PRO A 109 2.66 -4.83 17.19
N ARG A 110 3.55 -5.83 17.24
CA ARG A 110 3.19 -7.25 17.42
C ARG A 110 2.51 -7.40 18.78
N ARG A 111 1.18 -7.32 18.79
CA ARG A 111 0.34 -7.46 19.98
C ARG A 111 0.46 -8.90 20.45
N GLY A 112 1.38 -9.13 21.38
CA GLY A 112 1.84 -10.47 21.73
C GLY A 112 0.72 -11.41 22.17
N SER A 113 0.63 -12.56 21.51
CA SER A 113 -0.08 -13.72 22.04
C SER A 113 0.61 -14.18 23.33
N GLY A 114 0.06 -13.79 24.49
CA GLY A 114 0.75 -14.07 25.75
C GLY A 114 0.11 -13.54 27.02
N ALA A 115 -1.19 -13.77 27.25
CA ALA A 115 -1.79 -13.66 28.59
C ALA A 115 -3.14 -14.38 28.72
N SER A 116 -3.16 -15.71 28.58
CA SER A 116 -4.28 -16.48 29.14
C SER A 116 -4.11 -16.51 30.67
N ARG A 117 -4.76 -15.58 31.39
CA ARG A 117 -4.89 -15.65 32.85
C ARG A 117 -6.35 -15.56 33.26
N ARG A 118 -6.81 -16.66 33.86
CA ARG A 118 -8.21 -16.91 34.23
C ARG A 118 -8.72 -15.88 35.24
N SER A 119 -10.03 -15.64 35.13
CA SER A 119 -10.98 -15.20 36.16
C SER A 119 -10.47 -15.07 37.60
N ASN A 120 -10.84 -13.97 38.26
CA ASN A 120 -11.74 -14.09 39.41
C ASN A 120 -12.55 -12.83 39.68
N SER A 121 -13.57 -12.99 40.53
CA SER A 121 -14.78 -12.18 40.61
C SER A 121 -14.79 -11.08 41.67
N SER A 122 -15.79 -10.19 41.53
CA SER A 122 -16.62 -9.57 42.58
C SER A 122 -16.11 -8.35 43.38
N ALA A 123 -17.10 -7.51 43.72
CA ALA A 123 -17.11 -6.38 44.67
C ALA A 123 -16.19 -5.18 44.31
N ALA A 124 -16.64 -3.92 44.34
CA ALA A 124 -17.72 -3.32 45.12
C ALA A 124 -18.28 -2.05 44.45
N ALA A 125 -19.60 -1.86 44.51
CA ALA A 125 -20.20 -0.56 44.27
C ALA A 125 -20.00 0.34 45.50
N ALA A 126 -19.44 1.54 45.30
CA ALA A 126 -19.26 2.52 46.37
C ALA A 126 -19.81 3.89 45.94
N HIS A 127 -21.09 4.13 46.23
CA HIS A 127 -21.63 5.49 46.26
C HIS A 127 -21.01 6.27 47.43
N ARG A 128 -20.54 7.50 47.20
CA ARG A 128 -21.05 8.71 47.89
C ARG A 128 -20.42 10.01 47.39
N ARG A 129 -21.31 10.99 47.15
CA ARG A 129 -21.30 12.43 47.53
C ARG A 129 -19.96 13.12 47.90
N ALA A 130 -19.79 14.44 47.77
CA ALA A 130 -20.42 15.55 47.03
C ALA A 130 -19.82 16.88 47.58
N ARG A 131 -19.90 18.01 46.83
CA ARG A 131 -19.52 19.40 47.24
C ARG A 131 -18.00 19.61 47.42
N SER A 132 -17.40 20.82 47.30
CA SER A 132 -17.72 22.15 46.72
C SER A 132 -16.47 23.05 46.87
N ALA A 133 -16.22 24.17 46.19
CA ALA A 133 -16.97 25.01 45.23
C ALA A 133 -15.97 25.68 44.23
N GLY A 134 -16.41 26.60 43.36
CA GLY A 134 -15.50 27.35 42.48
C GLY A 134 -16.14 28.26 41.42
N SER A 135 -17.02 29.17 41.83
CA SER A 135 -17.69 30.11 40.91
C SER A 135 -16.74 31.12 40.28
N ARG A 136 -16.80 31.30 38.95
CA ARG A 136 -16.69 32.64 38.32
C ARG A 136 -17.18 32.64 36.87
N SER A 137 -18.35 33.24 36.66
CA SER A 137 -18.90 33.59 35.35
C SER A 137 -18.16 34.81 34.77
N HIS A 138 -17.96 34.84 33.45
CA HIS A 138 -18.03 35.97 32.51
C HIS A 138 -17.95 35.32 31.11
N SER A 139 -19.05 35.17 30.36
CA SER A 139 -19.76 36.22 29.60
C SER A 139 -18.99 36.66 28.36
N ASN A 140 -19.50 36.23 27.19
CA ASN A 140 -19.27 36.68 25.81
C ASN A 140 -18.24 37.79 25.56
N ASP A 141 -17.45 37.60 24.50
CA ASP A 141 -17.51 38.60 23.42
C ASP A 141 -17.46 37.94 22.02
N ARG A 142 -18.23 38.52 21.09
CA ARG A 142 -18.23 38.19 19.66
C ARG A 142 -17.47 39.30 18.94
N ARG A 143 -16.38 38.99 18.23
CA ARG A 143 -15.90 39.89 17.17
C ARG A 143 -15.55 39.14 15.89
N SER A 144 -16.44 39.29 14.91
CA SER A 144 -16.15 39.12 13.49
C SER A 144 -15.82 40.49 12.92
N TYR A 145 -14.63 40.63 12.33
CA TYR A 145 -14.24 41.63 11.33
C TYR A 145 -13.16 40.92 10.50
N HIS A 146 -13.30 40.61 9.20
CA HIS A 146 -13.77 41.34 8.02
C HIS A 146 -12.69 42.22 7.38
N GLY A 147 -12.30 41.84 6.15
CA GLY A 147 -11.47 42.61 5.23
C GLY A 147 -9.97 42.53 5.47
N ASP A 148 -9.22 42.00 4.50
CA ASP A 148 -8.52 42.94 3.63
C ASP A 148 -8.29 42.40 2.20
N THR A 149 -8.30 43.32 1.26
CA THR A 149 -8.01 43.13 -0.16
C THR A 149 -6.79 43.97 -0.50
N ASP A 150 -5.72 43.41 -1.05
CA ASP A 150 -5.11 44.00 -2.25
C ASP A 150 -3.99 43.16 -2.91
N ARG A 151 -3.83 43.47 -4.20
CA ARG A 151 -2.69 43.32 -5.12
C ARG A 151 -1.30 43.01 -4.54
N VAL A 152 -0.53 42.18 -5.26
CA VAL A 152 0.34 42.61 -6.38
C VAL A 152 0.23 41.59 -7.52
#